data_AF-A0A0N1IUB7-F1
#
_entry.id   AF-A0A0N1IUB7-F1
#
_cell.length_a   1.000
_cell.length_b   1.000
_cell.length_c   1.000
_cell.angle_alpha   90.00
_cell.angle_beta   90.00
_cell.angle_gamma   90.00
#
_symmetry.space_group_name_H-M   'P 1'
#
loop_
_entity.id
_entity.type
_entity.pdbx_description
1 polymer ?
#
loop_
_entity_poly.entity_id
_entity_poly.type
_entity_poly.pdbx_seq_one_letter_code
_entity_poly.pdbx_strand_id
1 'polypeptide(L)'
;MFSLDTNLILAALQSLGVRLHLEMPLEVWRLAGERFGLYARKRREGGLPRRILADFLIGAHAFYHGFRLATFDPLPYHTAFPELEVLP
;
A
#
# COMPACT_ATOMS: atom_id res chain seq x y z
N MET A 1 14.13 -25.22 3.34
CA MET A 1 13.72 -24.02 2.58
C MET A 1 12.24 -24.18 2.29
N PHE A 2 11.37 -23.55 3.09
CA PHE A 2 9.92 -23.66 2.93
C PHE A 2 9.54 -23.01 1.60
N SER A 3 9.25 -23.82 0.58
CA SER A 3 8.54 -23.34 -0.60
C SER A 3 7.10 -23.10 -0.13
N LEU A 4 6.72 -21.82 -0.03
CA LEU A 4 5.32 -21.46 0.15
C LEU A 4 4.60 -21.85 -1.13
N ASP A 5 3.77 -22.88 -1.06
CA ASP A 5 2.89 -23.23 -2.16
C ASP A 5 1.91 -22.06 -2.36
N THR A 6 2.07 -21.35 -3.47
CA THR A 6 1.21 -20.24 -3.86
C THR A 6 -0.26 -20.65 -3.86
N ASN A 7 -0.57 -21.91 -4.20
CA ASN A 7 -1.94 -22.42 -4.18
C ASN A 7 -2.51 -22.49 -2.77
N LEU A 8 -1.69 -22.85 -1.77
CA LEU A 8 -2.11 -22.88 -0.37
C LEU A 8 -2.47 -21.49 0.14
N ILE A 9 -1.65 -20.47 -0.20
CA ILE A 9 -1.92 -19.08 0.19
C ILE A 9 -3.22 -18.59 -0.44
N LEU A 10 -3.41 -18.83 -1.74
CA LEU A 10 -4.61 -18.41 -2.46
C LEU A 10 -5.88 -19.06 -1.88
N ALA A 11 -5.82 -20.37 -1.60
CA ALA A 11 -6.92 -21.09 -0.97
C ALA A 11 -7.25 -20.56 0.43
N ALA A 12 -6.23 -20.27 1.24
CA ALA A 12 -6.42 -19.70 2.57
C ALA A 12 -7.08 -18.32 2.51
N LEU A 13 -6.61 -17.42 1.64
CA LEU A 13 -7.21 -16.09 1.44
C LEU A 13 -8.68 -16.20 1.00
N GLN A 14 -8.98 -17.10 0.05
CA GLN A 14 -10.34 -17.33 -0.40
C GLN A 14 -11.24 -17.85 0.72
N SER A 15 -10.74 -18.77 1.56
CA SER A 15 -11.49 -19.31 2.70
C SER A 15 -11.84 -18.25 3.75
N LEU A 16 -11.02 -17.20 3.86
CA LEU A 16 -11.24 -16.04 4.73
C LEU A 16 -12.14 -14.98 4.08
N GLY A 17 -12.63 -15.20 2.87
CA GLY A 17 -13.42 -14.23 2.11
C GLY A 17 -12.60 -13.08 1.54
N VAL A 18 -11.27 -13.19 1.49
CA VAL A 18 -10.39 -12.18 0.92
C VAL A 18 -10.41 -12.29 -0.60
N ARG A 19 -10.73 -11.18 -1.28
CA ARG A 19 -10.67 -11.08 -2.73
C ARG A 19 -9.39 -10.38 -3.15
N LEU A 20 -8.70 -10.97 -4.13
CA LEU A 20 -7.53 -10.33 -4.74
C LEU A 20 -7.97 -9.40 -5.86
N HIS A 21 -7.63 -8.13 -5.73
CA HIS A 21 -7.75 -7.17 -6.80
C HIS A 21 -6.34 -6.88 -7.34
N LEU A 22 -5.99 -7.49 -8.48
CA LEU A 22 -4.62 -7.48 -9.00
C LEU A 22 -4.38 -6.38 -10.04
N GLU A 23 -5.39 -5.59 -10.35
CA GLU A 23 -5.30 -4.57 -11.39
C GLU A 23 -4.38 -3.42 -10.95
N MET A 24 -3.31 -3.22 -11.70
CA MET A 24 -2.28 -2.22 -11.45
C MET A 24 -2.03 -1.40 -12.72
N PRO A 25 -2.98 -0.54 -13.12
CA PRO A 25 -2.83 0.29 -14.31
C PRO A 25 -1.73 1.34 -14.10
N LEU A 26 -1.28 1.97 -15.18
CA LEU A 26 -0.14 2.89 -15.17
C LEU A 26 -0.29 4.04 -14.14
N GLU A 27 -1.52 4.48 -13.93
CA GLU A 27 -1.90 5.53 -12.98
C GLU A 27 -1.52 5.16 -11.55
N VAL A 28 -1.67 3.88 -11.16
CA VAL A 28 -1.27 3.39 -9.83
C VAL A 28 0.25 3.49 -9.66
N TRP A 29 1.00 3.02 -10.65
CA TRP A 29 2.47 3.08 -10.61
C TRP A 29 2.98 4.51 -10.58
N ARG A 30 2.39 5.39 -11.40
CA ARG A 30 2.75 6.81 -11.46
C ARG A 30 2.48 7.50 -10.11
N LEU A 31 1.30 7.27 -9.53
CA LEU A 31 0.92 7.83 -8.24
C LEU A 31 1.82 7.33 -7.12
N ALA A 32 2.17 6.04 -7.09
CA ALA A 32 3.08 5.48 -6.10
C ALA A 32 4.46 6.14 -6.13
N GLY A 33 5.03 6.33 -7.34
CA GLY A 33 6.30 7.03 -7.51
C GLY A 33 6.25 8.49 -7.05
N GLU A 34 5.16 9.19 -7.39
CA GLU A 34 4.92 10.58 -6.96
C GLU A 34 4.84 10.70 -5.43
N ARG A 35 4.02 9.87 -4.77
CA ARG A 35 3.86 9.88 -3.31
C ARG A 35 5.13 9.43 -2.59
N PHE A 36 5.87 8.47 -3.13
CA PHE A 36 7.17 8.06 -2.58
C PHE A 36 8.20 9.20 -2.62
N GLY A 37 8.27 9.92 -3.74
CA GLY A 37 9.14 11.09 -3.89
C GLY A 37 8.79 12.23 -2.92
N LEU A 38 7.49 12.52 -2.76
CA LEU A 38 6.99 13.49 -1.78
C LEU A 38 7.36 13.10 -0.34
N TYR A 39 7.11 11.84 0.03
CA TYR A 39 7.45 11.33 1.35
C TYR A 39 8.96 11.36 1.60
N ALA A 40 9.77 11.00 0.61
CA ALA A 40 11.23 11.06 0.71
C ALA A 40 11.75 12.48 0.90
N ARG A 41 11.10 13.51 0.31
CA ARG A 41 11.40 14.93 0.58
C ARG A 41 11.11 15.28 2.04
N LYS A 42 9.88 15.06 2.52
CA LYS A 42 9.49 15.32 3.91
C LYS A 42 10.38 14.58 4.91
N ARG A 43 10.74 13.32 4.62
CA ARG A 43 11.65 12.53 5.47
C ARG A 43 13.01 13.20 5.62
N ARG A 44 13.56 13.84 4.57
CA ARG A 44 14.85 14.53 4.64
C ARG A 44 14.81 15.79 5.50
N GLU A 45 13.64 16.41 5.63
CA GLU A 45 13.40 17.56 6.51
C GLU A 45 13.32 17.15 7.99
N GLY A 46 13.24 15.84 8.28
CA GLY A 46 13.22 15.26 9.62
C GLY A 46 11.83 14.78 10.03
N GLY A 47 11.77 13.84 10.98
CA GLY A 47 10.52 13.45 11.65
C GLY A 47 9.71 12.31 11.03
N LEU A 48 10.17 11.66 9.96
CA LEU A 48 9.46 10.51 9.37
C LEU A 48 10.33 9.24 9.29
N PRO A 49 9.75 8.05 9.55
CA PRO A 49 10.47 6.77 9.39
C PRO A 49 10.77 6.46 7.93
N ARG A 50 11.80 5.63 7.68
CA ARG A 50 12.09 5.11 6.32
C ARG A 50 10.99 4.14 5.89
N ARG A 51 10.58 4.21 4.62
CA ARG A 51 9.59 3.32 4.01
C ARG A 51 10.10 2.75 2.70
N ILE A 52 9.49 1.64 2.26
CA ILE A 52 9.80 0.98 0.99
C ILE A 52 8.76 1.38 -0.05
N LEU A 53 9.12 1.28 -1.34
CA LEU A 53 8.19 1.61 -2.45
C LEU A 53 6.88 0.80 -2.39
N ALA A 54 6.92 -0.43 -1.86
CA ALA A 54 5.75 -1.29 -1.74
C ALA A 54 4.61 -0.64 -0.92
N ASP A 55 4.93 0.10 0.15
CA ASP A 55 3.91 0.80 0.95
C ASP A 55 3.14 1.83 0.10
N PHE A 56 3.84 2.48 -0.84
CA PHE A 56 3.24 3.47 -1.74
C PHE A 56 2.46 2.82 -2.88
N LEU A 57 2.86 1.62 -3.31
CA LEU A 57 2.06 0.83 -4.24
C LEU A 57 0.73 0.41 -3.61
N ILE A 58 0.75 -0.02 -2.34
CA ILE A 58 -0.46 -0.38 -1.59
C ILE A 58 -1.38 0.85 -1.45
N GLY A 59 -0.84 1.99 -1.02
CA GLY A 59 -1.61 3.22 -0.86
C GLY A 59 -2.18 3.75 -2.18
N ALA A 60 -1.39 3.72 -3.26
CA ALA A 60 -1.83 4.16 -4.58
C ALA A 60 -2.90 3.23 -5.18
N HIS A 61 -2.76 1.92 -4.97
CA HIS A 61 -3.74 0.94 -5.39
C HIS A 61 -5.08 1.16 -4.65
N ALA A 62 -5.04 1.31 -3.33
CA ALA A 62 -6.24 1.62 -2.55
C ALA A 62 -6.90 2.92 -3.00
N PHE A 63 -6.11 3.98 -3.20
CA PHE A 63 -6.62 5.27 -3.66
C PHE A 63 -7.26 5.20 -5.05
N TYR A 64 -6.58 4.60 -6.03
CA TYR A 64 -7.07 4.53 -7.41
C TYR A 64 -8.39 3.76 -7.53
N HIS A 65 -8.52 2.66 -6.78
CA HIS A 65 -9.72 1.82 -6.80
C HIS A 65 -10.81 2.27 -5.82
N GLY A 66 -10.63 3.38 -5.12
CA GLY A 66 -11.60 3.91 -4.16
C GLY A 66 -11.79 3.03 -2.92
N PHE A 67 -10.75 2.29 -2.52
CA PHE A 67 -10.76 1.45 -1.33
C PHE A 67 -10.32 2.22 -0.08
N ARG A 68 -10.74 1.73 1.08
CA ARG A 68 -10.23 2.14 2.39
C ARG A 68 -9.02 1.28 2.74
N LEU A 69 -8.04 1.83 3.45
CA LEU A 69 -6.80 1.13 3.79
C LEU A 69 -6.74 0.82 5.28
N ALA A 70 -6.77 -0.46 5.64
CA ALA A 70 -6.57 -0.90 7.02
C ALA A 70 -5.08 -1.15 7.29
N THR A 71 -4.54 -0.61 8.39
CA THR A 71 -3.13 -0.75 8.76
C THR A 71 -2.88 -0.50 10.24
N PHE A 72 -1.96 -1.26 10.83
CA PHE A 72 -1.46 -0.99 12.18
C PHE A 72 -0.44 0.17 12.25
N ASP A 73 0.01 0.68 11.11
CA ASP A 73 0.96 1.78 11.00
C ASP A 73 0.38 2.86 10.08
N PRO A 74 -0.52 3.74 10.57
CA PRO A 74 -1.29 4.66 9.74
C PRO A 74 -0.51 5.93 9.36
N LEU A 75 0.49 6.32 10.16
CA LEU A 75 1.25 7.56 9.97
C LEU A 75 1.85 7.74 8.56
N PRO A 76 2.47 6.72 7.93
CA PRO A 76 3.05 6.85 6.60
C PRO A 76 1.97 7.08 5.55
N TYR A 77 0.83 6.40 5.68
CA TYR A 77 -0.29 6.52 4.76
C TYR A 77 -0.96 7.88 4.88
N HIS A 78 -1.21 8.39 6.09
CA HIS A 78 -1.70 9.76 6.28
C HIS A 78 -0.75 10.82 5.70
N THR A 79 0.56 10.60 5.82
CA THR A 79 1.56 11.55 5.32
C THR A 79 1.66 11.57 3.79
N ALA A 80 1.56 10.39 3.17
CA ALA A 80 1.74 10.18 1.74
C ALA A 80 0.43 10.28 0.94
N PHE A 81 -0.70 9.91 1.54
CA PHE A 81 -2.05 9.86 0.97
C PHE A 81 -3.05 10.50 1.93
N PRO A 82 -2.95 11.82 2.22
CA PRO A 82 -3.89 12.51 3.11
C PRO A 82 -5.36 12.41 2.67
N GLU A 83 -5.60 12.10 1.40
CA GLU A 83 -6.93 11.93 0.81
C GLU A 83 -7.51 10.52 0.97
N LEU A 84 -6.69 9.55 1.40
CA LEU A 84 -7.10 8.15 1.56
C LEU A 84 -7.72 7.93 2.95
N GLU A 85 -8.86 7.25 3.00
CA GLU A 85 -9.44 6.83 4.27
C GLU A 85 -8.64 5.65 4.84
N VAL A 86 -7.90 5.93 5.92
CA VAL A 86 -7.09 4.94 6.64
C VAL A 86 -7.82 4.49 7.90
N LEU A 87 -7.93 3.18 8.08
CA LEU A 87 -8.60 2.53 9.20
C LEU A 87 -7.57 1.91 10.15
N PRO A 88 -7.83 1.97 11.47
CA PRO A 88 -7.02 1.27 12.47
C PRO A 88 -7.16 -0.26 12.37
#